data_AF-A0A5S3YKI8-F1
#
_entry.id   AF-A0A5S3YKI8-F1
#
_cell.length_a   1.000
_cell.length_b   1.000
_cell.length_c   1.000
_cell.angle_alpha   90.00
_cell.angle_beta   90.00
_cell.angle_gamma   90.00
#
_symmetry.space_group_name_H-M   'P 1'
#
loop_
_entity.id
_entity.type
_entity.pdbx_description
1 polymer ?
#
loop_
_entity_poly.entity_id
_entity_poly.type
_entity_poly.pdbx_seq_one_letter_code
_entity_poly.pdbx_strand_id
1 'polypeptide(L)'
;AVAMDNVLDDKQVSVAVLLLPHISNHTDFDVLRLHPNVDLRYVRHTQSIGNVDLIIIPGSKNVISDFTFLQSQTWSAEIKRHLRYGGKVLGVCGGLQ
;
A
#
# COMPACT_ATOMS: atom_id res chain seq x y z
N ALA A 1 -5.60 20.07 -35.47
CA ALA A 1 -4.39 20.58 -34.80
C ALA A 1 -4.34 19.93 -33.43
N VAL A 2 -3.27 19.18 -33.15
CA VAL A 2 -3.10 18.42 -31.91
C VAL A 2 -2.74 19.42 -30.80
N ALA A 3 -3.53 19.47 -29.73
CA ALA A 3 -3.16 20.17 -28.52
C ALA A 3 -1.99 19.42 -27.89
N MET A 4 -0.84 20.09 -27.77
CA MET A 4 0.41 19.47 -27.30
C MET A 4 0.60 19.56 -25.78
N ASP A 5 -0.31 20.23 -25.07
CA ASP A 5 -0.29 20.32 -23.62
C ASP A 5 -1.68 20.04 -23.05
N ASN A 6 -1.74 19.12 -22.09
CA ASN A 6 -2.92 18.82 -21.30
C ASN A 6 -2.55 19.06 -19.83
N VAL A 7 -2.84 20.26 -19.33
CA VAL A 7 -2.72 20.54 -17.90
C VAL A 7 -3.88 19.81 -17.21
N LEU A 8 -3.58 18.68 -16.56
CA LEU A 8 -4.52 17.97 -15.71
C LEU A 8 -4.21 18.29 -14.25
N ASP A 9 -5.19 18.87 -13.56
CA ASP A 9 -5.20 19.12 -12.11
C ASP A 9 -5.52 17.85 -11.29
N ASP A 10 -5.77 16.72 -11.95
CA ASP A 10 -6.46 15.56 -11.38
C ASP A 10 -5.47 14.52 -10.80
N LYS A 11 -5.42 14.44 -9.46
CA LYS A 11 -4.41 13.69 -8.69
C LYS A 11 -4.47 12.18 -8.93
N GLN A 12 -3.34 11.63 -9.37
CA GLN A 12 -3.05 10.19 -9.36
C GLN A 12 -2.68 9.79 -7.92
N VAL A 13 -3.52 9.01 -7.24
CA VAL A 13 -3.22 8.55 -5.87
C VAL A 13 -2.36 7.29 -5.96
N SER A 14 -1.16 7.35 -5.38
CA SER A 14 -0.24 6.23 -5.33
C SER A 14 -0.45 5.38 -4.06
N VAL A 15 -0.64 4.07 -4.24
CA VAL A 15 -1.02 3.13 -3.18
C VAL A 15 -0.07 1.94 -3.17
N ALA A 16 0.51 1.62 -2.01
CA ALA A 16 1.27 0.40 -1.78
C ALA A 16 0.47 -0.59 -0.92
N VAL A 17 0.24 -1.80 -1.42
CA VAL A 17 -0.36 -2.90 -0.65
C VAL A 17 0.73 -3.87 -0.23
N LEU A 18 0.89 -4.13 1.07
CA LEU A 18 1.92 -5.05 1.57
C LEU A 18 1.48 -6.51 1.38
N LEU A 19 2.28 -7.30 0.66
CA LEU A 19 2.06 -8.75 0.51
C LEU A 19 2.59 -9.48 1.74
N LEU A 20 1.72 -9.65 2.72
CA LEU A 20 1.99 -10.46 3.91
C LEU A 20 2.00 -11.97 3.57
N PRO A 21 2.82 -12.79 4.26
CA PRO A 21 2.90 -14.22 4.00
C PRO A 21 1.54 -14.96 4.08
N HIS A 22 0.65 -14.53 4.98
CA HIS A 22 -0.67 -15.14 5.17
C HIS A 22 -1.82 -14.20 4.80
N ILE A 23 -1.62 -13.33 3.79
CA ILE A 23 -2.65 -12.42 3.29
C ILE A 23 -3.98 -13.13 3.01
N SER A 24 -5.06 -12.64 3.60
CA SER A 24 -6.43 -13.02 3.24
C SER A 24 -6.93 -12.16 2.08
N ASN A 25 -7.72 -12.74 1.17
CA ASN A 25 -8.42 -12.02 0.11
C ASN A 25 -7.54 -11.07 -0.72
N HIS A 26 -6.47 -11.60 -1.31
CA HIS A 26 -5.50 -10.84 -2.13
C HIS A 26 -6.12 -10.08 -3.32
N THR A 27 -7.33 -10.45 -3.74
CA THR A 27 -8.10 -9.86 -4.85
C THR A 27 -8.90 -8.62 -4.46
N ASP A 28 -9.07 -8.31 -3.17
CA ASP A 28 -9.95 -7.21 -2.71
C ASP A 28 -9.49 -5.83 -3.23
N PHE A 29 -8.21 -5.70 -3.60
CA PHE A 29 -7.62 -4.46 -4.10
C PHE A 29 -7.50 -4.41 -5.63
N ASP A 30 -7.89 -5.47 -6.35
CA ASP A 30 -7.82 -5.48 -7.82
C ASP A 30 -8.77 -4.43 -8.43
N VAL A 31 -9.91 -4.16 -7.78
CA VAL A 31 -10.86 -3.12 -8.23
C VAL A 31 -10.23 -1.74 -8.17
N LEU A 32 -9.41 -1.45 -7.15
CA LEU A 32 -8.67 -0.19 -7.05
C LEU A 32 -7.61 -0.08 -8.16
N ARG A 33 -6.99 -1.20 -8.53
CA ARG A 33 -6.00 -1.23 -9.62
C ARG A 33 -6.60 -0.94 -11.00
N LEU A 34 -7.89 -1.24 -11.18
CA LEU A 34 -8.61 -0.93 -12.43
C LEU A 34 -9.08 0.53 -12.50
N HIS A 35 -8.95 1.29 -11.41
CA HIS A 35 -9.39 2.68 -11.38
C HIS A 35 -8.37 3.60 -12.06
N PRO A 36 -8.77 4.45 -13.02
CA PRO A 36 -7.83 5.23 -13.85
C PRO A 36 -6.99 6.24 -13.06
N ASN A 37 -7.47 6.67 -11.90
CA ASN A 37 -6.79 7.67 -11.05
C ASN A 37 -6.01 7.05 -9.87
N VAL A 38 -5.84 5.73 -9.83
CA VAL A 38 -5.14 5.03 -8.75
C VAL A 38 -3.95 4.26 -9.32
N ASP A 39 -2.75 4.58 -8.85
CA ASP A 39 -1.55 3.79 -9.11
C ASP A 39 -1.33 2.83 -7.93
N LEU A 40 -1.86 1.61 -8.06
CA LEU A 40 -1.74 0.57 -7.03
C LEU A 40 -0.62 -0.41 -7.36
N ARG A 41 0.30 -0.59 -6.41
CA ARG A 41 1.35 -1.61 -6.46
C ARG A 41 1.32 -2.54 -5.25
N TYR A 42 1.63 -3.81 -5.49
CA TYR A 42 1.89 -4.77 -4.43
C TYR A 42 3.38 -4.78 -4.08
N VAL A 43 3.70 -4.70 -2.80
CA VAL A 43 5.08 -4.66 -2.29
C VAL A 43 5.36 -5.98 -1.59
N ARG A 44 6.36 -6.73 -2.08
CA ARG A 44 6.84 -7.98 -1.46
C ARG A 44 7.86 -7.66 -0.37
N HIS A 45 8.02 -8.54 0.61
CA HIS A 45 8.91 -8.35 1.76
C HIS A 45 10.39 -8.06 1.41
N THR A 46 10.83 -8.45 0.21
CA THR A 46 12.18 -8.14 -0.30
C THR A 46 12.28 -6.75 -0.96
N GLN A 47 11.20 -5.98 -0.99
CA GLN A 47 11.09 -4.69 -1.67
C GLN A 47 10.80 -3.57 -0.66
N SER A 48 11.37 -2.39 -0.91
CA SER A 48 11.02 -1.17 -0.19
C SER A 48 9.63 -0.68 -0.60
N ILE A 49 8.92 -0.06 0.35
CA ILE A 49 7.58 0.52 0.13
C ILE A 49 7.68 1.75 -0.80
N GLY A 50 8.80 2.46 -0.78
CA GLY A 50 9.05 3.65 -1.58
C GLY A 50 8.25 4.88 -1.14
N ASN A 51 8.16 5.89 -2.02
CA ASN A 51 7.26 7.02 -1.83
C ASN A 51 5.88 6.68 -2.38
N VAL A 52 4.85 6.80 -1.55
CA VAL A 52 3.44 6.60 -1.91
C VAL A 52 2.58 7.57 -1.09
N ASP A 53 1.31 7.74 -1.46
CA ASP A 53 0.35 8.53 -0.70
C ASP A 53 -0.34 7.70 0.40
N LEU A 54 -0.54 6.40 0.13
CA LEU A 54 -1.21 5.47 1.01
C LEU A 54 -0.49 4.12 1.07
N ILE A 55 -0.27 3.61 2.29
CA ILE A 55 0.13 2.23 2.55
C ILE A 55 -1.09 1.45 3.05
N ILE A 56 -1.38 0.30 2.46
CA ILE A 56 -2.42 -0.62 2.89
C ILE A 56 -1.76 -1.85 3.51
N ILE A 57 -2.14 -2.15 4.75
CA ILE A 57 -1.80 -3.39 5.45
C ILE A 57 -3.04 -4.30 5.39
N PRO A 58 -3.05 -5.31 4.51
CA PRO A 58 -4.22 -6.16 4.33
C PRO A 58 -4.42 -7.10 5.51
N GLY A 59 -5.62 -7.69 5.58
CA GLY A 59 -5.94 -8.71 6.57
C GLY A 59 -5.05 -9.93 6.44
N SER A 60 -4.73 -10.55 7.56
CA SER A 60 -3.99 -11.82 7.63
C SER A 60 -4.86 -12.92 8.22
N LYS A 61 -4.73 -14.13 7.69
CA LYS A 61 -5.31 -15.35 8.29
C LYS A 61 -4.57 -15.77 9.57
N ASN A 62 -3.39 -15.21 9.83
CA ASN A 62 -2.58 -15.44 11.02
C ASN A 62 -1.94 -14.13 11.49
N VAL A 63 -2.74 -13.30 12.17
CA VAL A 63 -2.38 -11.93 12.55
C VAL A 63 -1.09 -11.87 13.36
N ILE A 64 -0.91 -12.73 14.37
CA ILE A 64 0.27 -12.68 15.23
C ILE A 64 1.54 -12.97 14.43
N SER A 65 1.53 -14.01 13.59
CA SER A 65 2.69 -14.37 12.78
C SER A 65 3.05 -13.26 11.79
N ASP A 66 2.05 -12.67 11.12
CA ASP A 66 2.29 -11.62 10.14
C ASP A 66 2.65 -10.27 10.78
N PHE A 67 2.18 -10.00 12.01
CA PHE A 67 2.62 -8.85 12.79
C PHE A 67 4.10 -8.97 13.19
N THR A 68 4.51 -10.14 13.71
CA THR A 68 5.94 -10.42 14.00
C THR A 68 6.78 -10.33 12.74
N PHE A 69 6.27 -10.84 11.61
CA PHE A 69 6.92 -10.71 10.32
C PHE A 69 7.13 -9.24 9.95
N LEU A 70 6.07 -8.42 9.95
CA LEU A 70 6.14 -7.00 9.60
C LEU A 70 7.10 -6.22 10.50
N GLN A 71 7.13 -6.54 11.81
CA GLN A 71 8.06 -5.97 12.77
C GLN A 71 9.53 -6.35 12.49
N SER A 72 9.78 -7.56 11.98
CA SER A 72 11.13 -8.02 11.61
C SER A 72 11.65 -7.43 10.29
N GLN A 73 10.76 -6.92 9.43
CA GLN A 73 11.12 -6.37 8.13
C GLN A 73 11.47 -4.89 8.21
N THR A 74 12.18 -4.38 7.19
CA THR A 74 12.48 -2.94 7.04
C THR A 74 11.22 -2.09 6.92
N TRP A 75 10.09 -2.71 6.57
CA TRP A 75 8.78 -2.09 6.46
C TRP A 75 8.35 -1.36 7.73
N SER A 76 8.62 -1.88 8.94
CA SER A 76 8.24 -1.19 10.19
C SER A 76 8.87 0.20 10.28
N ALA A 77 10.13 0.35 9.88
CA ALA A 77 10.82 1.63 9.84
C ALA A 77 10.29 2.54 8.72
N GLU A 78 10.00 1.97 7.54
CA GLU A 78 9.46 2.71 6.40
C GLU A 78 8.05 3.25 6.67
N ILE A 79 7.18 2.46 7.31
CA ILE A 79 5.82 2.88 7.71
C ILE A 79 5.89 4.02 8.71
N LYS A 80 6.74 3.91 9.75
CA LYS A 80 6.94 4.98 10.74
C LYS A 80 7.45 6.27 10.08
N ARG A 81 8.40 6.15 9.16
CA ARG A 81 8.92 7.29 8.39
C ARG A 81 7.83 7.91 7.52
N HIS A 82 7.05 7.10 6.82
CA HIS A 82 5.95 7.55 5.96
C HIS A 82 4.90 8.34 6.77
N LEU A 83 4.47 7.81 7.93
CA LEU A 83 3.56 8.51 8.86
C LEU A 83 4.15 9.83 9.39
N ARG A 84 5.44 9.83 9.73
CA ARG A 84 6.13 11.04 10.22
C ARG A 84 6.10 12.18 9.19
N TYR A 85 6.12 11.89 7.90
CA TYR A 85 6.05 12.88 6.82
C TYR A 85 4.63 13.14 6.32
N GLY A 86 3.60 12.74 7.08
CA GLY A 86 2.20 13.05 6.77
C GLY A 86 1.48 12.03 5.87
N GLY A 87 2.18 10.96 5.49
CA GLY A 87 1.62 9.84 4.76
C GLY A 87 0.51 9.11 5.52
N LYS A 88 -0.27 8.29 4.82
CA LYS A 88 -1.43 7.59 5.36
C LYS A 88 -1.23 6.08 5.37
N VAL A 89 -1.74 5.43 6.41
CA VAL A 89 -1.74 3.97 6.52
C VAL A 89 -3.17 3.50 6.78
N LEU A 90 -3.61 2.49 6.04
CA LEU A 90 -4.91 1.85 6.18
C LEU A 90 -4.71 0.37 6.54
N GLY A 91 -5.14 -0.01 7.74
CA GLY A 91 -5.25 -1.42 8.12
C GLY A 91 -6.63 -1.97 7.73
N VAL A 92 -6.66 -3.12 7.06
CA VAL A 92 -7.92 -3.77 6.67
C VAL A 92 -8.09 -5.07 7.46
N CYS A 93 -9.23 -5.23 8.13
CA CYS A 93 -9.56 -6.41 8.95
C CYS A 93 -8.44 -6.71 9.98
N GLY A 94 -7.82 -7.90 9.93
CA GLY A 94 -6.70 -8.27 10.81
C GLY A 94 -5.45 -7.41 10.65
N GLY A 95 -5.32 -6.62 9.58
CA GLY A 95 -4.24 -5.66 9.38
C GLY A 95 -4.40 -4.36 10.18
N LEU A 96 -5.51 -4.17 10.90
CA LEU A 96 -5.75 -3.05 11.82
C LEU A 96 -5.23 -3.31 13.26
N GLN A 97 -5.08 -4.58 13.63
CA GLN A 97 -4.70 -5.00 14.99
C GLN A 97 -3.23 -4.71 15.28
#